data_AF-A0A1A0CIY7-F1
#
_entry.id   AF-A0A1A0CIY7-F1
#
_cell.length_a   1.000
_cell.length_b   1.000
_cell.length_c   1.000
_cell.angle_alpha   90.00
_cell.angle_beta   90.00
_cell.angle_gamma   90.00
#
_symmetry.space_group_name_H-M   'P 1'
#
loop_
_entity.id
_entity.type
_entity.pdbx_description
1 polymer ?
#
loop_
_entity_poly.entity_id
_entity_poly.type
_entity_poly.pdbx_seq_one_letter_code
_entity_poly.pdbx_strand_id
1 'polypeptide(L)'
;MREWHQIVCLDQRLADMTMRKCRKGTQVLVEGRLRATLVSEGPAQWVRTEIVIDGSGCDITILELSKPTRRKVKKPRVRKN
;
A
#
# COMPACT_ATOMS: atom_id res chain seq x y z
N MET A 1 -8.81 1.07 16.34
CA MET A 1 -7.91 -0.11 16.28
C MET A 1 -7.10 -0.01 14.99
N ARG A 2 -5.84 -0.44 14.97
CA ARG A 2 -5.00 -0.42 13.76
C ARG A 2 -4.61 -1.86 13.44
N GLU A 3 -5.00 -2.31 12.25
CA GLU A 3 -4.74 -3.66 11.77
C GLU A 3 -3.69 -3.66 10.66
N TRP A 4 -3.01 -4.79 10.50
CA TRP A 4 -2.09 -5.04 9.40
C TRP A 4 -2.64 -6.16 8.53
N HIS A 5 -2.73 -5.91 7.22
CA HIS A 5 -3.22 -6.89 6.24
C HIS A 5 -2.13 -7.18 5.22
N GLN A 6 -1.92 -8.47 4.93
CA GLN A 6 -1.02 -8.92 3.86
C GLN A 6 -1.77 -8.92 2.52
N ILE A 7 -1.27 -8.13 1.57
CA ILE A 7 -1.81 -8.04 0.21
C ILE A 7 -0.87 -8.76 -0.76
N VAL A 8 -1.40 -9.67 -1.55
CA VAL A 8 -0.66 -10.42 -2.58
C VAL A 8 -1.18 -10.03 -3.95
N CYS A 9 -0.34 -9.37 -4.76
CA CYS A 9 -0.70 -8.94 -6.10
C CYS A 9 -0.14 -9.91 -7.16
N LEU A 10 -1.02 -10.68 -7.78
CA LEU A 10 -0.71 -11.62 -8.86
C LEU A 10 -1.08 -11.04 -10.24
N ASP A 11 -1.95 -10.03 -10.29
CA ASP A 11 -2.23 -9.26 -11.50
C ASP A 11 -1.01 -8.41 -11.90
N GLN A 12 -0.38 -8.76 -13.02
CA GLN A 12 0.87 -8.12 -13.46
C GLN A 12 0.71 -6.62 -13.71
N ARG A 13 -0.43 -6.18 -14.27
CA ARG A 13 -0.69 -4.78 -14.59
C ARG A 13 -0.75 -3.93 -13.31
N LEU A 14 -1.44 -4.44 -12.28
CA LEU A 14 -1.54 -3.77 -10.98
C LEU A 14 -0.23 -3.84 -10.20
N ALA A 15 0.50 -4.95 -10.25
CA ALA A 15 1.84 -5.07 -9.68
C ALA A 15 2.80 -4.02 -10.26
N ASP A 16 2.83 -3.90 -11.59
CA ASP A 16 3.64 -2.91 -12.28
C ASP A 16 3.28 -1.46 -11.90
N MET A 17 1.99 -1.16 -11.84
CA MET A 17 1.51 0.16 -11.43
C MET A 17 1.92 0.49 -9.99
N THR A 18 1.72 -0.43 -9.05
CA THR A 18 2.04 -0.23 -7.64
C THR A 18 3.55 -0.10 -7.40
N MET A 19 4.38 -0.93 -8.05
CA MET A 19 5.85 -0.79 -7.97
C MET A 19 6.32 0.59 -8.45
N ARG A 20 5.73 1.11 -9.54
CA ARG A 20 6.09 2.42 -10.08
C ARG A 20 5.62 3.58 -9.18
N LYS A 21 4.38 3.53 -8.69
CA LYS A 21 3.70 4.70 -8.08
C LYS A 21 3.60 4.66 -6.55
N CYS A 22 3.53 3.49 -5.93
CA CYS A 22 3.42 3.39 -4.48
C CYS A 22 4.79 3.53 -3.80
N ARG A 23 4.80 4.18 -2.65
CA ARG A 23 5.92 4.26 -1.72
C ARG A 23 5.41 3.96 -0.31
N LYS A 24 6.31 3.78 0.64
CA LYS A 24 5.92 3.67 2.06
C LYS A 24 5.08 4.89 2.44
N GLY A 25 3.89 4.66 2.98
CA GLY A 25 2.93 5.70 3.37
C GLY A 25 1.95 6.13 2.29
N THR A 26 2.03 5.59 1.07
CA THR A 26 0.98 5.78 0.06
C THR A 26 -0.34 5.22 0.57
N GLN A 27 -1.40 6.03 0.50
CA GLN A 27 -2.75 5.58 0.78
C GLN A 27 -3.33 4.90 -0.45
N VAL A 28 -3.96 3.75 -0.24
CA VAL A 28 -4.57 2.95 -1.29
C VAL A 28 -5.93 2.44 -0.85
N LEU A 29 -6.85 2.34 -1.80
CA LEU A 29 -8.04 1.51 -1.72
C LEU A 29 -7.71 0.17 -2.40
N VAL A 30 -8.05 -0.95 -1.76
CA VAL A 30 -7.77 -2.29 -2.26
C VAL A 30 -9.06 -3.09 -2.28
N GLU A 31 -9.39 -3.66 -3.43
CA GLU A 31 -10.46 -4.63 -3.59
C GLU A 31 -9.84 -5.95 -4.03
N GLY A 32 -10.05 -7.01 -3.24
CA GLY A 32 -9.42 -8.30 -3.48
C GLY A 32 -10.17 -9.43 -2.79
N ARG A 33 -9.70 -10.66 -3.02
CA ARG A 33 -10.32 -11.87 -2.45
C ARG A 33 -9.59 -12.27 -1.18
N LEU A 34 -10.32 -12.46 -0.09
CA LEU A 34 -9.77 -13.05 1.11
C LEU A 34 -9.46 -14.53 0.86
N ARG A 35 -8.22 -14.93 1.08
CA ARG A 35 -7.80 -16.34 1.00
C ARG A 35 -7.15 -16.77 2.30
N ALA A 36 -7.52 -17.96 2.76
CA ALA A 36 -6.90 -18.63 3.88
C ALA A 36 -6.14 -19.85 3.34
N THR A 37 -4.84 -19.89 3.59
CA THR A 37 -3.96 -20.99 3.17
C THR A 37 -3.43 -21.71 4.41
N LEU A 38 -3.60 -23.03 4.46
CA LEU A 38 -2.93 -23.85 5.47
C LEU A 38 -1.46 -23.95 5.09
N VAL A 39 -0.58 -23.39 5.91
CA VAL A 39 0.87 -23.49 5.76
C VAL A 39 1.36 -24.61 6.66
N SER A 40 2.21 -25.50 6.13
CA SER A 40 2.85 -26.58 6.87
C SER A 40 4.36 -26.47 6.73
N GLU A 41 5.06 -26.34 7.86
CA GLU A 41 6.52 -26.35 7.93
C GLU A 41 6.96 -27.42 8.94
N GLY A 42 7.32 -28.60 8.42
CA GLY A 42 7.59 -29.78 9.24
C GLY A 42 6.35 -30.18 10.04
N PRO A 43 6.44 -30.33 11.38
CA PRO A 43 5.29 -30.65 12.24
C PRO A 43 4.40 -29.44 12.54
N ALA A 44 4.83 -28.21 12.24
CA ALA A 44 4.07 -27.01 12.54
C ALA A 44 3.06 -26.68 11.44
N GLN A 45 1.84 -26.31 11.84
CA GLN A 45 0.78 -25.88 10.92
C GLN A 45 0.11 -24.61 11.42
N TRP A 46 -0.19 -23.69 10.50
CA TRP A 46 -0.97 -22.48 10.79
C TRP A 46 -1.71 -21.99 9.56
N VAL A 47 -2.71 -21.13 9.77
CA VAL A 47 -3.46 -20.49 8.68
C VAL A 47 -2.84 -19.13 8.39
N ARG A 48 -2.45 -18.92 7.14
CA ARG A 48 -2.06 -17.60 6.62
C ARG A 48 -3.24 -17.00 5.85
N THR A 49 -3.68 -15.83 6.29
CA THR A 49 -4.79 -15.09 5.66
C THR A 49 -4.25 -13.91 4.87
N GLU A 50 -4.60 -13.85 3.58
CA GLU A 50 -4.09 -12.85 2.63
C GLU A 50 -5.25 -12.27 1.81
N ILE A 51 -5.13 -11.00 1.40
CA ILE A 51 -6.00 -10.41 0.38
C ILE A 51 -5.29 -10.56 -0.97
N VAL A 52 -5.86 -11.34 -1.87
CA VAL A 52 -5.25 -11.69 -3.16
C VAL A 52 -5.88 -10.90 -4.29
N ILE A 53 -5.03 -10.31 -5.14
CA ILE A 53 -5.38 -9.56 -6.34
C ILE A 53 -4.94 -10.38 -7.54
N ASP A 54 -5.86 -11.19 -8.08
CA ASP A 54 -5.62 -12.20 -9.12
C ASP A 54 -6.33 -11.90 -10.45
N GLY A 55 -6.76 -10.64 -10.65
CA GLY A 55 -7.29 -10.13 -11.91
C GLY A 55 -8.75 -9.69 -11.79
N SER A 56 -9.66 -10.36 -12.49
CA SER A 56 -11.06 -9.92 -12.64
C SER A 56 -11.75 -9.65 -11.30
N GLY A 57 -12.36 -8.47 -11.16
CA GLY A 57 -13.06 -8.04 -9.94
C GLY A 57 -12.13 -7.70 -8.77
N CYS A 58 -10.85 -7.47 -9.02
CA CYS A 58 -9.91 -6.94 -8.03
C CYS A 58 -9.30 -5.64 -8.53
N ASP A 59 -8.97 -4.73 -7.63
CA ASP A 59 -8.36 -3.45 -7.99
C ASP A 59 -7.48 -2.88 -6.88
N ILE A 60 -6.54 -2.02 -7.28
CA ILE A 60 -5.77 -1.18 -6.36
C ILE A 60 -5.86 0.25 -6.87
N THR A 61 -6.53 1.12 -6.13
CA THR A 61 -6.61 2.54 -6.43
C THR A 61 -5.70 3.33 -5.50
N ILE A 62 -4.77 4.11 -6.05
CA ILE A 62 -3.93 5.02 -5.29
C ILE A 62 -4.73 6.27 -4.94
N LEU A 63 -4.86 6.55 -3.64
CA LEU A 63 -5.55 7.71 -3.14
C LEU A 63 -4.56 8.87 -3.08
N GLU A 64 -4.79 9.93 -3.86
CA GLU A 64 -4.00 11.15 -3.72
C GLU A 64 -4.32 11.80 -2.36
N LEU A 65 -3.34 11.77 -1.46
CA LEU A 65 -3.31 12.70 -0.35
C LEU A 65 -3.18 14.10 -0.94
N SER A 66 -4.19 14.95 -0.74
CA SER A 66 -4.05 16.39 -0.89
C SER A 66 -2.75 16.80 -0.20
N LYS A 67 -1.74 17.21 -0.99
CA LYS A 67 -0.39 17.46 -0.47
C LYS A 67 -0.52 18.39 0.73
N PRO A 68 0.02 18.06 1.92
CA PRO A 68 0.08 19.04 2.98
C PRO A 68 0.92 20.19 2.45
N THR A 69 0.29 21.36 2.28
CA THR A 69 0.93 22.57 1.80
C THR A 69 2.13 22.84 2.71
N ARG A 70 3.34 22.50 2.27
CA ARG A 70 4.57 22.95 2.92
C ARG A 70 4.54 24.48 2.86
N ARG A 71 4.06 25.14 3.91
CA ARG A 71 4.23 26.58 4.09
C ARG A 71 5.74 26.83 4.08
N LYS A 72 6.26 27.39 2.98
CA LYS A 72 7.63 27.89 2.94
C LYS A 72 7.72 28.98 4.02
N VAL A 73 8.37 28.68 5.13
CA VAL A 73 8.75 29.69 6.11
C VAL A 73 9.70 30.66 5.38
N LYS A 74 9.21 31.86 5.06
CA LYS A 74 10.05 32.93 4.52
C LYS A 74 11.09 33.25 5.60
N LYS A 75 12.36 32.91 5.37
CA LYS A 75 13.45 33.42 6.21
C LYS A 75 13.45 34.95 6.09
N PRO A 76 13.50 35.69 7.21
CA PRO A 76 13.60 37.15 7.16
C PRO A 76 14.90 37.54 6.44
N ARG A 77 14.80 38.47 5.48
CA ARG A 77 15.97 39.07 4.82
C ARG A 77 16.69 39.93 5.85
N VAL A 78 17.84 39.48 6.32
CA VAL A 78 18.77 40.30 7.10
C VAL A 78 19.30 41.39 6.16
N ARG A 79 18.94 42.66 6.41
CA ARG A 79 19.57 43.80 5.76
C ARG A 79 20.97 43.95 6.37
N LYS A 80 22.02 43.89 5.55
CA LYS A 80 23.36 44.33 5.95
C LYS A 80 23.39 45.85 5.87
N ASN A 81 23.82 46.49 6.97
CA ASN A 81 24.24 47.90 6.98
C ASN A 81 25.61 48.03 6.32
#